data_AF-A0A649UTC6-F1
#
_entry.id   AF-A0A649UTC6-F1
#
_cell.length_a   1.000
_cell.length_b   1.000
_cell.length_c   1.000
_cell.angle_alpha   90.00
_cell.angle_beta   90.00
_cell.angle_gamma   90.00
#
_symmetry.space_group_name_H-M   'P 1'
#
loop_
_entity.id
_entity.type
_entity.pdbx_description
1 polymer ?
#
loop_
_entity_poly.entity_id
_entity_poly.type
_entity_poly.pdbx_seq_one_letter_code
_entity_poly.pdbx_strand_id
1 'polypeptide(L)'
;QRFSNLPTYLPASPHVSNADIFFFLKEANQDIMRNSSLQSRVDSFFIYKAKQPPVLNATYGPFSVEQPIPLDLMLTSASFGFTNKFTFNWKLKSHIINSSIYSNKPKIQTLFYIAGKDWDDYDPEEMLPCVKMFAFLEAREVVASCRLAGHLGLCVVELELSPSWFSSPPPLLSEETTSLEGITVELFYKIYSVDGECSPEDAKWEN
;
A
#
# COMPACT_ATOMS: atom_id res chain seq x y z
N GLN A 1 2.95 45.32 37.51
CA GLN A 1 2.49 44.15 36.73
C GLN A 1 3.67 43.20 36.55
N ARG A 2 3.65 42.02 37.19
CA ARG A 2 4.52 40.90 36.81
C ARG A 2 3.63 39.94 36.03
N PHE A 3 3.79 39.90 34.71
CA PHE A 3 3.22 38.81 33.91
C PHE A 3 3.95 37.53 34.33
N SER A 4 3.19 36.55 34.77
CA SER A 4 3.69 35.24 35.19
C SER A 4 4.36 34.53 34.00
N ASN A 5 5.59 34.04 34.20
CA ASN A 5 6.35 33.19 33.27
C ASN A 5 5.75 31.77 33.16
N LEU A 6 4.42 31.66 33.00
CA LEU A 6 3.76 30.38 32.75
C LEU A 6 3.84 30.09 31.25
N PRO A 7 4.19 28.86 30.83
CA PRO A 7 4.19 28.50 29.43
C PRO A 7 2.77 28.69 28.87
N THR A 8 2.64 29.40 27.74
CA THR A 8 1.34 29.65 27.08
C THR A 8 0.75 28.38 26.43
N TYR A 9 1.35 27.21 26.67
CA TYR A 9 1.01 25.92 26.09
C TYR A 9 0.93 24.84 27.17
N LEU A 10 0.07 23.84 26.95
CA LEU A 10 -0.04 22.64 27.78
C LEU A 10 1.32 21.91 27.87
N PRO A 11 1.96 21.80 29.06
CA PRO A 11 3.28 21.16 29.22
C PRO A 11 3.17 19.63 29.26
N ALA A 12 2.47 19.05 28.28
CA ALA A 12 2.48 17.62 28.01
C ALA A 12 3.64 17.27 27.05
N SER A 13 4.35 16.19 27.32
CA SER A 13 5.39 15.64 26.44
C SER A 13 4.86 14.41 25.70
N PRO A 14 4.70 14.49 24.36
CA PRO A 14 4.35 13.35 23.55
C PRO A 14 5.59 12.51 23.19
N HIS A 15 5.41 11.20 23.12
CA HIS A 15 6.41 10.21 22.70
C HIS A 15 5.73 9.12 21.87
N VAL A 16 6.33 8.71 20.76
CA VAL A 16 5.81 7.59 19.95
C VAL A 16 6.57 6.33 20.32
N SER A 17 5.85 5.35 20.85
CA SER A 17 6.35 4.01 21.16
C SER A 17 6.09 3.05 20.00
N ASN A 18 6.81 1.92 19.95
CA ASN A 18 6.72 0.90 18.90
C ASN A 18 7.05 1.37 17.48
N ALA A 19 7.74 2.50 17.35
CA ALA A 19 8.30 3.01 16.11
C ALA A 19 9.83 3.07 16.21
N ASP A 20 10.53 2.49 15.24
CA ASP A 20 12.00 2.52 15.18
C ASP A 20 12.49 3.91 14.76
N ILE A 21 11.76 4.55 13.83
CA ILE A 21 12.11 5.87 13.29
C ILE A 21 10.83 6.71 13.17
N PHE A 22 10.79 7.81 13.93
CA PHE A 22 9.71 8.79 13.92
C PHE A 22 10.25 10.21 14.06
N PHE A 23 9.47 11.18 13.61
CA PHE A 23 9.83 12.59 13.63
C PHE A 23 8.62 13.43 14.08
N PHE A 24 8.84 14.35 15.01
CA PHE A 24 7.88 15.44 15.25
C PHE A 24 8.19 16.56 14.27
N LEU A 25 7.18 16.96 13.51
CA LEU A 25 7.30 17.98 12.47
C LEU A 25 7.05 19.35 13.08
N LYS A 26 7.89 20.31 12.68
CA LYS A 26 7.73 21.72 13.02
C LYS A 26 7.60 22.51 11.73
N GLU A 27 6.64 23.43 11.70
CA GLU A 27 6.48 24.31 10.56
C GLU A 27 7.64 25.31 10.50
N ALA A 28 8.28 25.42 9.32
CA ALA A 28 9.52 26.17 9.15
C ALA A 28 9.39 27.69 9.44
N ASN A 29 8.16 28.22 9.38
CA ASN A 29 7.88 29.66 9.42
C ASN A 29 6.92 30.10 10.54
N GLN A 30 6.54 29.23 11.48
CA GLN A 30 5.59 29.58 12.55
C GLN A 30 6.24 29.57 13.94
N ASP A 31 5.91 30.60 14.73
CA ASP A 31 6.12 30.58 16.18
C ASP A 31 5.37 29.39 16.79
N ILE A 32 6.02 28.70 17.73
CA ILE A 32 5.60 27.46 18.42
C ILE A 32 4.16 27.51 18.98
N MET A 33 3.58 28.71 19.08
CA MET A 33 2.48 29.05 19.96
C MET A 33 1.10 29.15 19.30
N ARG A 34 0.97 29.02 17.97
CA ARG A 34 -0.34 29.27 17.29
C ARG A 34 -1.33 28.11 17.37
N ASN A 35 -0.87 26.88 17.52
CA ASN A 35 -1.72 25.67 17.66
C ASN A 35 -1.72 25.12 19.10
N SER A 36 -1.43 25.99 20.06
CA SER A 36 -1.32 25.61 21.47
C SER A 36 -1.99 26.64 22.37
N SER A 37 -2.77 26.15 23.31
CA SER A 37 -3.32 26.87 24.45
C SER A 37 -2.90 26.17 25.74
N LEU A 38 -3.28 26.71 26.90
CA LEU A 38 -3.10 26.04 28.19
C LEU A 38 -3.84 24.70 28.29
N GLN A 39 -4.86 24.48 27.45
CA GLN A 39 -5.73 23.30 27.52
C GLN A 39 -5.54 22.33 26.34
N SER A 40 -5.06 22.81 25.19
CA SER A 40 -4.90 22.01 23.98
C SER A 40 -3.57 22.30 23.30
N ARG A 41 -2.96 21.27 22.73
CA ARG A 41 -1.76 21.39 21.91
C ARG A 41 -1.89 20.41 20.76
N VAL A 42 -1.59 20.87 19.55
CA VAL A 42 -1.57 20.04 18.35
C VAL A 42 -0.15 20.00 17.81
N ASP A 43 0.43 18.80 17.78
CA ASP A 43 1.74 18.54 17.17
C ASP A 43 1.54 17.65 15.93
N SER A 44 2.26 17.98 14.86
CA SER A 44 2.34 17.11 13.69
C SER A 44 3.49 16.12 13.85
N PHE A 45 3.29 14.88 13.43
CA PHE A 45 4.33 13.85 13.50
C PHE A 45 4.30 12.99 12.24
N PHE A 46 5.42 12.31 12.00
CA PHE A 46 5.63 11.41 10.89
C PHE A 46 6.31 10.15 11.39
N ILE A 47 5.72 9.00 11.09
CA ILE A 47 6.30 7.69 11.41
C ILE A 47 6.89 7.15 10.11
N TYR A 48 8.20 6.95 10.10
CA TYR A 48 8.92 6.44 8.95
C TYR A 48 9.05 4.91 8.99
N LYS A 49 9.30 4.35 10.18
CA LYS A 49 9.53 2.91 10.38
C LYS A 49 8.96 2.46 11.72
N ALA A 50 8.15 1.40 11.69
CA ALA A 50 7.53 0.77 12.85
C ALA A 50 7.32 -0.72 12.57
N LYS A 51 7.67 -1.57 13.53
CA LYS A 51 7.50 -3.03 13.43
C LYS A 51 6.16 -3.50 13.99
N GLN A 52 5.61 -2.74 14.93
CA GLN A 52 4.36 -3.02 15.63
C GLN A 52 3.42 -1.81 15.53
N PRO A 53 2.12 -1.95 15.86
CA PRO A 53 1.22 -0.82 15.88
C PRO A 53 1.79 0.27 16.81
N PRO A 54 2.12 1.47 16.29
CA PRO A 54 2.70 2.53 17.07
C PRO A 54 1.67 3.13 18.02
N VAL A 55 2.15 3.52 19.19
CA VAL A 55 1.33 4.04 20.28
C VAL A 55 1.85 5.42 20.65
N LEU A 56 0.95 6.40 20.77
CA LEU A 56 1.28 7.73 21.25
C LEU A 56 1.13 7.75 22.77
N ASN A 57 2.25 7.94 23.47
CA ASN A 57 2.28 8.19 24.90
C ASN A 57 2.37 9.71 25.14
N ALA A 58 1.49 10.25 25.98
CA ALA A 58 1.54 11.64 26.41
C ALA A 58 1.67 11.69 27.94
N THR A 59 2.73 12.35 28.43
CA THR A 59 2.96 12.51 29.87
C THR A 59 2.76 13.95 30.32
N TYR A 60 2.09 14.13 31.45
CA TYR A 60 1.85 15.42 32.10
C TYR A 60 2.12 15.25 33.61
N GLY A 61 3.35 15.59 34.01
CA GLY A 61 3.81 15.34 35.39
C GLY A 61 3.74 13.85 35.75
N PRO A 62 3.02 13.45 36.81
CA PRO A 62 2.90 12.04 37.21
C PRO A 62 1.85 11.26 36.39
N PHE A 63 1.11 11.92 35.50
CA PHE A 63 0.06 11.29 34.71
C PHE A 63 0.61 10.94 33.32
N SER A 64 0.29 9.74 32.84
CA SER A 64 0.60 9.30 31.49
C SER A 64 -0.61 8.61 30.88
N VAL A 65 -0.83 8.84 29.60
CA VAL A 65 -1.86 8.15 28.82
C VAL A 65 -1.24 7.62 27.54
N GLU A 66 -1.64 6.41 27.15
CA GLU A 66 -1.22 5.79 25.91
C GLU A 66 -2.44 5.61 25.01
N GLN A 67 -2.30 6.02 23.75
CA GLN A 67 -3.35 5.91 22.75
C GLN A 67 -2.79 5.24 21.49
N PRO A 68 -3.40 4.15 20.97
CA PRO A 68 -2.99 3.57 19.70
C PRO A 68 -3.20 4.58 18.57
N ILE A 69 -2.20 4.71 17.70
CA ILE A 69 -2.29 5.63 16.57
C ILE A 69 -3.20 5.01 15.51
N PRO A 70 -4.32 5.68 15.13
CA PRO A 70 -5.21 5.20 14.09
C PRO A 70 -4.45 4.93 12.78
N LEU A 71 -4.70 3.77 12.18
CA LEU A 71 -3.97 3.27 11.01
C LEU A 71 -4.21 4.10 9.75
N ASP A 72 -5.38 4.72 9.66
CA ASP A 72 -5.80 5.69 8.64
C ASP A 72 -4.93 6.96 8.63
N LEU A 73 -4.29 7.30 9.75
CA LEU A 73 -3.35 8.42 9.83
C LEU A 73 -1.92 8.05 9.40
N MET A 74 -1.65 6.77 9.11
CA MET A 74 -0.36 6.34 8.58
C MET A 74 -0.34 6.43 7.06
N LEU A 75 0.74 6.99 6.52
CA LEU A 75 0.95 7.19 5.07
C LEU A 75 0.98 5.88 4.27
N THR A 76 1.19 4.76 4.96
CA THR A 76 1.10 3.40 4.42
C THR A 76 -0.12 2.67 4.97
N SER A 77 -1.28 3.30 4.95
CA SER A 77 -2.56 2.60 5.02
C SER A 77 -2.72 1.78 3.73
N ALA A 78 -2.04 0.64 3.67
CA ALA A 78 -2.51 -0.43 2.79
C ALA A 78 -3.97 -0.67 3.17
N SER A 79 -4.89 -0.62 2.20
CA SER A 79 -6.34 -0.72 2.40
C SER A 79 -6.82 -2.09 2.88
N PHE A 80 -5.96 -2.86 3.55
CA PHE A 80 -6.17 -4.23 3.96
C PHE A 80 -6.06 -4.35 5.47
N GLY A 81 -6.90 -5.21 6.04
CA GLY A 81 -6.82 -5.58 7.45
C GLY A 81 -5.43 -6.13 7.75
N PHE A 82 -4.65 -5.33 8.46
CA PHE A 82 -3.35 -5.74 8.97
C PHE A 82 -3.59 -6.89 9.94
N THR A 83 -3.24 -8.10 9.52
CA THR A 83 -2.95 -9.13 10.51
C THR A 83 -1.67 -8.67 11.20
N ASN A 84 -1.56 -8.82 12.53
CA ASN A 84 -0.35 -8.49 13.31
C ASN A 84 0.91 -9.30 12.88
N LYS A 85 0.88 -9.93 11.71
CA LYS A 85 1.90 -10.79 11.12
C LYS A 85 2.76 -10.05 10.08
N PHE A 86 2.54 -8.75 9.85
CA PHE A 86 3.36 -7.95 8.94
C PHE A 86 3.84 -6.65 9.57
N THR A 87 5.11 -6.33 9.34
CA THR A 87 5.73 -5.05 9.73
C THR A 87 5.01 -3.87 9.08
N PHE A 88 4.86 -2.74 9.79
CA PHE A 88 4.25 -1.52 9.23
C PHE A 88 5.20 -0.82 8.24
N ASN A 89 4.67 0.01 7.32
CA ASN A 89 5.42 0.81 6.32
C ASN A 89 5.88 0.12 5.03
N TRP A 90 5.23 -0.98 4.62
CA TRP A 90 5.44 -1.55 3.30
C TRP A 90 4.42 -1.06 2.26
N LYS A 91 4.79 -1.09 0.98
CA LYS A 91 3.93 -0.78 -0.16
C LYS A 91 4.14 -1.82 -1.26
N LEU A 92 3.05 -2.36 -1.80
CA LEU A 92 3.11 -3.16 -3.02
C LEU A 92 3.36 -2.24 -4.22
N LYS A 93 4.35 -2.56 -5.03
CA LYS A 93 4.59 -1.95 -6.34
C LYS A 93 4.40 -2.98 -7.43
N SER A 94 3.96 -2.52 -8.59
CA SER A 94 3.80 -3.32 -9.79
C SER A 94 4.63 -2.75 -10.93
N HIS A 95 5.07 -3.63 -11.81
CA HIS A 95 5.77 -3.27 -13.05
C HIS A 95 5.33 -4.23 -14.15
N ILE A 96 4.70 -3.67 -15.19
CA ILE A 96 4.32 -4.43 -16.38
C ILE A 96 5.59 -4.69 -17.18
N ILE A 97 5.92 -5.97 -17.40
CA ILE A 97 7.16 -6.35 -18.09
C ILE A 97 7.09 -5.94 -19.57
N ASN A 98 5.97 -6.27 -20.22
CA ASN A 98 5.70 -5.91 -21.61
C ASN A 98 4.39 -5.15 -21.71
N SER A 99 4.44 -3.89 -22.17
CA SER A 99 3.26 -3.04 -22.37
C SER A 99 2.43 -3.41 -23.61
N SER A 100 2.96 -4.27 -24.48
CA SER A 100 2.31 -4.70 -25.71
C SER A 100 2.50 -6.19 -25.91
N ILE A 101 1.41 -6.85 -26.32
CA ILE A 101 1.35 -8.30 -26.52
C ILE A 101 0.79 -8.59 -27.91
N TYR A 102 1.14 -9.74 -28.45
CA TYR A 102 0.74 -10.16 -29.78
C TYR A 102 -0.03 -11.48 -29.70
N SER A 103 -0.87 -11.75 -30.68
CA SER A 103 -1.70 -12.97 -30.72
C SER A 103 -0.89 -14.27 -30.67
N ASN A 104 0.37 -14.28 -31.15
CA ASN A 104 1.26 -15.44 -31.07
C ASN A 104 1.82 -15.69 -29.66
N LYS A 105 1.79 -14.69 -28.78
CA LYS A 105 2.24 -14.76 -27.37
C LYS A 105 1.30 -13.90 -26.50
N PRO A 106 0.06 -14.36 -26.26
CA PRO A 106 -0.98 -13.58 -25.62
C PRO A 106 -0.84 -13.59 -24.09
N LYS A 107 0.38 -13.33 -23.58
CA LYS A 107 0.70 -13.38 -22.15
C LYS A 107 1.06 -12.01 -21.61
N ILE A 108 0.32 -11.54 -20.62
CA ILE A 108 0.64 -10.34 -19.85
C ILE A 108 1.40 -10.79 -18.60
N GLN A 109 2.61 -10.27 -18.43
CA GLN A 109 3.42 -10.53 -17.24
C GLN A 109 3.59 -9.24 -16.45
N THR A 110 3.23 -9.28 -15.17
CA THR A 110 3.40 -8.16 -14.24
C THR A 110 4.20 -8.61 -13.04
N LEU A 111 5.32 -7.94 -12.78
CA LEU A 111 6.14 -8.12 -11.59
C LEU A 111 5.53 -7.31 -10.45
N PHE A 112 5.22 -7.98 -9.35
CA PHE A 112 4.84 -7.40 -8.08
C PHE A 112 6.00 -7.54 -7.08
N TYR A 113 6.24 -6.47 -6.33
CA TYR A 113 7.29 -6.45 -5.31
C TYR A 113 6.93 -5.55 -4.13
N ILE A 114 7.42 -5.90 -2.96
CA ILE A 114 7.24 -5.10 -1.74
C ILE A 114 8.36 -4.04 -1.66
N ALA A 115 8.01 -2.80 -1.33
CA ALA A 115 8.95 -1.71 -1.08
C ALA A 115 8.70 -1.12 0.32
N GLY A 116 9.75 -0.64 0.99
CA GLY A 116 9.65 0.02 2.30
C GLY A 116 9.68 -0.92 3.52
N LYS A 117 9.67 -2.24 3.31
CA LYS A 117 9.91 -3.23 4.38
C LYS A 117 11.39 -3.21 4.80
N ASP A 118 11.62 -3.41 6.10
CA ASP A 118 12.95 -3.67 6.66
C ASP A 118 13.36 -5.11 6.37
N TRP A 119 14.06 -5.32 5.25
CA TRP A 119 14.44 -6.65 4.78
C TRP A 119 15.53 -7.33 5.61
N ASP A 120 16.21 -6.57 6.49
CA ASP A 120 17.29 -7.07 7.34
C ASP A 120 16.78 -7.90 8.54
N ASP A 121 15.49 -7.78 8.90
CA ASP A 121 14.87 -8.49 10.02
C ASP A 121 13.80 -9.47 9.50
N TYR A 122 14.27 -10.52 8.81
CA TYR A 122 13.42 -11.53 8.19
C TYR A 122 13.02 -12.61 9.19
N ASP A 123 11.72 -12.77 9.40
CA ASP A 123 11.17 -13.98 10.01
C ASP A 123 10.76 -14.94 8.89
N PRO A 124 11.38 -16.14 8.76
CA PRO A 124 10.99 -17.15 7.78
C PRO A 124 9.54 -17.63 7.92
N GLU A 125 8.91 -17.40 9.08
CA GLU A 125 7.49 -17.67 9.32
C GLU A 125 6.57 -16.52 8.85
N GLU A 126 7.12 -15.41 8.34
CA GLU A 126 6.34 -14.28 7.85
C GLU A 126 5.69 -14.63 6.50
N MET A 127 4.42 -15.04 6.57
CA MET A 127 3.65 -15.49 5.42
C MET A 127 3.23 -14.32 4.53
N LEU A 128 4.02 -14.04 3.50
CA LEU A 128 3.80 -13.00 2.48
C LEU A 128 2.41 -13.09 1.78
N PRO A 129 1.79 -11.96 1.39
CA PRO A 129 0.42 -11.97 0.91
C PRO A 129 0.30 -12.45 -0.54
N CYS A 130 -0.91 -12.85 -0.92
CA CYS A 130 -1.25 -13.19 -2.29
C CYS A 130 -1.58 -11.96 -3.10
N VAL A 131 -1.18 -11.92 -4.36
CA VAL A 131 -1.67 -10.93 -5.33
C VAL A 131 -2.52 -11.65 -6.36
N LYS A 132 -3.75 -11.18 -6.56
CA LYS A 132 -4.65 -11.63 -7.62
C LYS A 132 -4.82 -10.49 -8.61
N MET A 133 -4.56 -10.76 -9.87
CA MET A 133 -4.59 -9.81 -10.96
C MET A 133 -5.73 -10.16 -11.92
N PHE A 134 -6.36 -9.13 -12.45
CA PHE A 134 -7.54 -9.22 -13.30
C PHE A 134 -7.31 -8.36 -14.53
N ALA A 135 -7.68 -8.86 -15.69
CA ALA A 135 -7.82 -8.09 -16.92
C ALA A 135 -9.27 -8.17 -17.38
N PHE A 136 -9.82 -7.02 -17.81
CA PHE A 136 -11.17 -6.93 -18.36
C PHE A 136 -11.12 -6.37 -19.78
N LEU A 137 -11.85 -7.01 -20.69
CA LEU A 137 -12.10 -6.48 -22.03
C LEU A 137 -13.56 -6.76 -22.41
N GLU A 138 -14.35 -5.69 -22.50
CA GLU A 138 -15.81 -5.75 -22.70
C GLU A 138 -16.47 -6.59 -21.60
N ALA A 139 -16.93 -7.81 -21.91
CA ALA A 139 -17.55 -8.75 -20.98
C ALA A 139 -16.64 -9.95 -20.62
N ARG A 140 -15.36 -9.90 -21.00
CA ARG A 140 -14.40 -10.98 -20.78
C ARG A 140 -13.48 -10.63 -19.62
N GLU A 141 -13.29 -11.59 -18.72
CA GLU A 141 -12.39 -11.50 -17.57
C GLU A 141 -11.35 -12.62 -17.64
N VAL A 142 -10.09 -12.28 -17.40
CA VAL A 142 -9.02 -13.25 -17.17
C VAL A 142 -8.38 -12.93 -15.83
N VAL A 143 -8.11 -13.98 -15.05
CA VAL A 143 -7.64 -13.87 -13.68
C VAL A 143 -6.46 -14.79 -13.46
N ALA A 144 -5.46 -14.29 -12.77
CA ALA A 144 -4.31 -15.07 -12.32
C ALA A 144 -3.88 -14.58 -10.95
N SER A 145 -3.30 -15.48 -10.16
CA SER A 145 -2.81 -15.16 -8.83
C SER A 145 -1.39 -15.64 -8.65
N CYS A 146 -0.67 -14.99 -7.75
CA CYS A 146 0.67 -15.40 -7.39
C CYS A 146 0.97 -14.96 -5.96
N ARG A 147 1.76 -15.77 -5.23
CA ARG A 147 2.15 -15.49 -3.85
C ARG A 147 3.52 -14.85 -3.83
N LEU A 148 3.64 -13.70 -3.14
CA LEU A 148 4.95 -13.05 -2.94
C LEU A 148 5.86 -13.99 -2.17
N ALA A 149 7.10 -14.15 -2.65
CA ALA A 149 8.06 -15.11 -2.11
C ALA A 149 9.47 -14.53 -2.02
N GLY A 150 10.26 -15.11 -1.12
CA GLY A 150 11.68 -14.80 -0.91
C GLY A 150 11.94 -13.47 -0.19
N HIS A 151 13.23 -13.19 0.02
CA HIS A 151 13.73 -12.04 0.79
C HIS A 151 13.42 -10.66 0.19
N LEU A 152 12.91 -10.61 -1.05
CA LEU A 152 12.54 -9.37 -1.71
C LEU A 152 11.02 -9.27 -1.91
N GLY A 153 10.27 -10.28 -1.45
CA GLY A 153 8.83 -10.40 -1.62
C GLY A 153 8.42 -10.14 -3.06
N LEU A 154 8.96 -10.94 -3.98
CA LEU A 154 8.74 -10.80 -5.41
C LEU A 154 7.73 -11.82 -5.89
N CYS A 155 6.98 -11.46 -6.93
CA CYS A 155 6.09 -12.38 -7.60
C CYS A 155 5.78 -11.92 -9.03
N VAL A 156 5.72 -12.84 -9.97
CA VAL A 156 5.28 -12.53 -11.35
C VAL A 156 3.92 -13.16 -11.55
N VAL A 157 2.92 -12.35 -11.88
CA VAL A 157 1.61 -12.84 -12.31
C VAL A 157 1.62 -12.92 -13.83
N GLU A 158 1.21 -14.07 -14.37
CA GLU A 158 1.02 -14.29 -15.80
C GLU A 158 -0.48 -14.44 -16.11
N LEU A 159 -1.02 -13.52 -16.91
CA LEU A 159 -2.38 -13.62 -17.44
C LEU A 159 -2.30 -14.10 -18.89
N GLU A 160 -2.98 -15.21 -19.19
CA GLU A 160 -3.07 -15.76 -20.55
C GLU A 160 -4.40 -15.36 -21.18
N LEU A 161 -4.34 -14.55 -22.23
CA LEU A 161 -5.54 -14.07 -22.92
C LEU A 161 -6.03 -15.11 -23.94
N SER A 162 -7.34 -15.32 -23.96
CA SER A 162 -8.01 -16.11 -25.00
C SER A 162 -7.78 -15.50 -26.39
N PRO A 163 -7.63 -16.30 -27.46
CA PRO A 163 -7.52 -15.80 -28.83
C PRO A 163 -8.63 -14.82 -29.23
N SER A 164 -9.83 -14.97 -28.64
CA SER A 164 -10.97 -14.08 -28.87
C SER A 164 -10.68 -12.61 -28.56
N TRP A 165 -9.76 -12.33 -27.62
CA TRP A 165 -9.38 -10.96 -27.24
C TRP A 165 -8.69 -10.19 -28.37
N PHE A 166 -8.14 -10.90 -29.36
CA PHE A 166 -7.49 -10.31 -30.53
C PHE A 166 -8.43 -10.16 -31.73
N SER A 167 -9.70 -10.59 -31.60
CA SER A 167 -10.66 -10.65 -32.69
C SER A 167 -11.77 -9.59 -32.60
N SER A 168 -11.69 -8.60 -31.69
CA SER A 168 -12.74 -7.57 -31.61
C SER A 168 -12.81 -6.76 -32.91
N PRO A 169 -14.02 -6.52 -33.45
CA PRO A 169 -14.20 -5.66 -34.60
C PRO A 169 -13.75 -4.24 -34.25
N PRO A 170 -13.08 -3.52 -35.17
CA PRO A 170 -12.71 -2.14 -34.93
C PRO A 170 -13.98 -1.30 -34.64
N PRO A 171 -13.91 -0.31 -33.73
CA PRO A 171 -15.03 0.58 -33.50
C PRO A 171 -15.42 1.23 -34.83
N LEU A 172 -16.70 1.10 -35.19
CA LEU A 172 -17.26 1.72 -36.38
C LEU A 172 -17.26 3.25 -36.15
N LEU A 173 -16.57 3.97 -37.06
CA LEU A 173 -16.37 5.43 -37.19
C LEU A 173 -15.20 6.04 -36.40
N SER A 174 -14.11 6.39 -37.09
CA SER A 174 -13.99 7.63 -37.88
C SER A 174 -12.71 7.54 -38.74
N GLU A 175 -12.78 7.98 -39.99
CA GLU A 175 -11.59 8.31 -40.78
C GLU A 175 -10.82 9.39 -40.02
N GLU A 176 -9.66 9.07 -39.47
CA GLU A 176 -8.45 9.90 -39.53
C GLU A 176 -7.31 9.21 -38.78
N THR A 177 -6.22 9.00 -39.52
CA THR A 177 -4.91 8.49 -39.11
C THR A 177 -4.85 7.01 -38.74
N THR A 178 -4.13 6.28 -39.58
CA THR A 178 -3.57 4.97 -39.33
C THR A 178 -2.69 5.01 -38.08
N SER A 179 -3.25 4.80 -36.89
CA SER A 179 -2.48 4.27 -35.77
C SER A 179 -2.73 2.76 -35.73
N LEU A 180 -1.64 1.99 -35.83
CA LEU A 180 -1.58 0.57 -35.43
C LEU A 180 -1.77 0.47 -33.91
N GLU A 181 -2.82 1.09 -33.39
CA GLU A 181 -3.05 1.23 -31.96
C GLU A 181 -3.83 0.00 -31.55
N GLY A 182 -3.11 -0.95 -30.95
CA GLY A 182 -3.69 -2.18 -30.44
C GLY A 182 -4.79 -1.91 -29.42
N ILE A 183 -5.52 -2.96 -29.06
CA ILE A 183 -6.56 -2.89 -28.02
C ILE A 183 -5.88 -2.60 -26.68
N THR A 184 -6.24 -1.50 -26.03
CA THR A 184 -5.78 -1.17 -24.68
C THR A 184 -6.57 -1.98 -23.66
N VAL A 185 -5.86 -2.69 -22.78
CA VAL A 185 -6.46 -3.50 -21.71
C VAL A 185 -6.06 -2.91 -20.35
N GLU A 186 -7.05 -2.70 -19.50
CA GLU A 186 -6.83 -2.26 -18.12
C GLU A 186 -6.58 -3.44 -17.20
N LEU A 187 -5.62 -3.27 -16.29
CA LEU A 187 -5.18 -4.31 -15.36
C LEU A 187 -5.47 -3.86 -13.93
N PHE A 188 -6.15 -4.72 -13.18
CA PHE A 188 -6.50 -4.48 -11.79
C PHE A 188 -5.86 -5.54 -10.93
N TYR A 189 -5.57 -5.22 -9.67
CA TYR A 189 -5.05 -6.19 -8.72
C TYR A 189 -5.72 -6.04 -7.35
N LYS A 190 -5.79 -7.15 -6.63
CA LYS A 190 -6.23 -7.23 -5.24
C LYS A 190 -5.23 -8.07 -4.46
N ILE A 191 -5.04 -7.72 -3.19
CA ILE A 191 -4.16 -8.43 -2.28
C ILE A 191 -5.03 -9.28 -1.36
N TYR A 192 -4.66 -10.54 -1.16
CA TYR A 192 -5.35 -11.45 -0.24
C TYR A 192 -4.41 -11.85 0.89
N SER A 193 -4.97 -11.95 2.09
CA SER A 193 -4.26 -12.54 3.24
C SER A 193 -4.05 -14.03 3.00
N VAL A 194 -3.14 -14.60 3.80
CA VAL A 194 -2.64 -15.98 3.74
C VAL A 194 -3.75 -17.04 3.67
N ASP A 195 -4.89 -16.79 4.33
CA ASP A 195 -6.03 -17.70 4.42
C ASP A 195 -7.03 -17.57 3.24
N GLY A 196 -6.84 -16.59 2.35
CA GLY A 196 -7.58 -16.47 1.10
C GLY A 196 -6.88 -17.28 0.02
N GLU A 197 -7.59 -18.21 -0.61
CA GLU A 197 -7.03 -19.14 -1.61
C GLU A 197 -6.18 -18.43 -2.68
N CYS A 198 -4.86 -18.64 -2.60
CA CYS A 198 -3.92 -18.45 -3.71
C CYS A 198 -4.02 -19.63 -4.70
N SER A 199 -5.20 -20.20 -4.92
CA SER A 199 -5.34 -21.29 -5.86
C SER A 199 -5.56 -20.72 -7.27
N PRO A 200 -4.78 -21.14 -8.27
CA PRO A 200 -5.11 -20.92 -9.67
C PRO A 200 -6.22 -21.87 -10.19
N GLU A 201 -6.82 -22.73 -9.35
CA GLU A 201 -7.55 -23.91 -9.84
C GLU A 201 -9.04 -23.74 -10.23
N ASP A 202 -9.64 -22.55 -10.11
CA ASP A 202 -11.01 -22.34 -10.63
C ASP A 202 -11.06 -21.73 -12.05
N ALA A 203 -9.94 -21.78 -12.78
CA ALA A 203 -9.91 -21.54 -14.22
C ALA A 203 -9.93 -22.86 -15.03
N LYS A 204 -10.56 -23.92 -14.50
CA LYS A 204 -10.88 -25.11 -15.28
C LYS A 204 -12.05 -24.77 -16.20
N TRP A 205 -11.73 -24.35 -17.42
CA TRP A 205 -12.71 -24.14 -18.47
C TRP A 205 -13.36 -25.49 -18.77
N GLU A 206 -14.65 -25.64 -18.43
CA GLU A 206 -15.48 -26.68 -19.01
C GLU A 206 -15.84 -26.26 -20.44
N ASN A 207 -15.49 -27.13 -21.40
CA ASN A 207 -15.77 -26.99 -22.82
C ASN A 207 -17.26 -26.92 -23.13
#